data_AF-A0A562QGK0-F1
#
_entry.id   AF-A0A562QGK0-F1
#
_cell.length_a   1.000
_cell.length_b   1.000
_cell.length_c   1.000
_cell.angle_alpha   90.00
_cell.angle_beta   90.00
_cell.angle_gamma   90.00
#
_symmetry.space_group_name_H-M   'P 1'
#
loop_
_entity.id
_entity.type
_entity.pdbx_description
1 polymer ?
#
loop_
_entity_poly.entity_id
_entity_poly.type
_entity_poly.pdbx_seq_one_letter_code
_entity_poly.pdbx_strand_id
1 'polypeptide(L)'
;MLRRFGLGSKHLAHPINIMIELIRLNGQPFLLNAMLIEQIEALPDTTITLMSGKKIVVRNEINEVKAIINSQFVKIGLIAVHKDVEGS
;
A
#
# COMPACT_ATOMS: atom_id res chain seq x y z
N MET A 1 -35.82 -17.30 -32.03
CA MET A 1 -34.53 -17.94 -31.69
C MET A 1 -33.50 -16.85 -31.48
N LEU A 2 -33.10 -16.61 -30.22
CA LEU A 2 -31.74 -16.23 -29.78
C LEU A 2 -31.82 -16.04 -28.26
N ARG A 3 -31.24 -17.02 -27.55
CA ARG A 3 -31.20 -17.10 -26.09
C ARG A 3 -30.24 -16.03 -25.57
N ARG A 4 -30.71 -15.19 -24.63
CA ARG A 4 -29.83 -14.33 -23.83
C ARG A 4 -29.00 -15.24 -22.93
N PHE A 5 -27.77 -15.53 -23.33
CA PHE A 5 -26.78 -16.11 -22.43
C PHE A 5 -26.49 -15.06 -21.34
N GLY A 6 -26.81 -15.43 -20.09
CA GLY A 6 -26.40 -14.66 -18.94
C GLY A 6 -24.88 -14.55 -18.94
N LEU A 7 -24.37 -13.32 -18.99
CA LEU A 7 -23.00 -13.06 -18.57
C LEU A 7 -22.95 -13.40 -17.08
N GLY A 8 -22.36 -14.56 -16.79
CA GLY A 8 -22.02 -14.98 -15.45
C GLY A 8 -21.25 -13.88 -14.72
N SER A 9 -21.61 -13.72 -13.45
CA SER A 9 -20.94 -12.99 -12.38
C SER A 9 -19.64 -12.32 -12.79
N LYS A 10 -19.69 -10.99 -12.88
CA LYS A 10 -18.51 -10.12 -12.88
C LYS A 10 -17.77 -10.40 -11.57
N HIS A 11 -16.86 -11.36 -11.56
CA HIS A 11 -15.83 -11.40 -10.54
C HIS A 11 -14.90 -10.23 -10.87
N LEU A 12 -15.31 -9.04 -10.43
CA LEU A 12 -14.42 -7.89 -10.39
C LEU A 12 -13.29 -8.32 -9.46
N ALA A 13 -12.17 -8.75 -10.06
CA ALA A 13 -10.92 -8.85 -9.33
C ALA A 13 -10.77 -7.52 -8.59
N HIS A 14 -10.82 -7.56 -7.25
CA HIS A 14 -10.62 -6.36 -6.46
C HIS A 14 -9.17 -5.94 -6.75
N PRO A 15 -8.92 -4.79 -7.41
CA PRO A 15 -7.57 -4.41 -7.74
C PRO A 15 -6.82 -4.23 -6.42
N ILE A 16 -5.87 -5.13 -6.18
CA ILE A 16 -4.90 -5.04 -5.09
C ILE A 16 -4.09 -3.77 -5.37
N ASN A 17 -4.42 -2.69 -4.68
CA ASN A 17 -3.73 -1.42 -4.88
C ASN A 17 -2.53 -1.33 -3.93
N ILE A 18 -1.36 -1.66 -4.46
CA ILE A 18 -0.08 -1.60 -3.74
C ILE A 18 0.60 -0.23 -3.84
N MET A 19 0.00 0.71 -4.58
CA MET A 19 0.55 2.06 -4.75
C MET A 19 0.12 2.96 -3.59
N ILE A 20 1.07 3.65 -3.00
CA ILE A 20 0.86 4.67 -1.96
C ILE A 20 1.22 6.04 -2.52
N GLU A 21 0.39 7.04 -2.22
CA GLU A 21 0.66 8.42 -2.60
C GLU A 21 1.48 9.10 -1.50
N LEU A 22 2.56 9.76 -1.90
CA LEU A 22 3.48 10.46 -1.00
C LEU A 22 3.88 11.80 -1.61
N ILE A 23 4.46 12.67 -0.80
CA ILE A 23 4.84 14.03 -1.18
C ILE A 23 6.35 14.17 -1.06
N ARG A 24 7.02 14.56 -2.15
CA ARG A 24 8.45 14.89 -2.14
C ARG A 24 8.72 16.16 -1.33
N LEU A 25 9.97 16.39 -0.92
CA LEU A 25 10.38 17.64 -0.25
C LEU A 25 10.07 18.92 -1.04
N ASN A 26 9.94 18.84 -2.37
CA ASN A 26 9.54 19.97 -3.22
C ASN A 26 8.01 20.14 -3.35
N GLY A 27 7.20 19.36 -2.63
CA GLY A 27 5.74 19.42 -2.64
C GLY A 27 5.07 18.64 -3.77
N GLN A 28 5.81 18.01 -4.68
CA GLN A 28 5.21 17.24 -5.77
C GLN A 28 4.69 15.88 -5.27
N PRO A 29 3.41 15.54 -5.54
CA PRO A 29 2.87 14.22 -5.22
C PRO A 29 3.45 13.17 -6.17
N PHE A 30 3.60 11.94 -5.69
CA PHE A 30 3.96 10.80 -6.52
C PHE A 30 3.41 9.50 -5.94
N LEU A 31 3.21 8.51 -6.80
CA LEU A 31 2.84 7.17 -6.40
C LEU A 31 4.10 6.31 -6.23
N LEU A 32 4.18 5.58 -5.13
CA LEU A 32 5.24 4.63 -4.82
C LEU A 32 4.66 3.24 -4.62
N ASN A 33 5.32 2.22 -5.16
CA ASN A 33 4.95 0.83 -4.87
C ASN A 33 5.41 0.46 -3.45
N ALA A 34 4.46 0.23 -2.53
CA ALA A 34 4.77 -0.12 -1.15
C ALA A 34 5.48 -1.48 -1.00
N MET A 35 5.33 -2.39 -1.96
CA MET A 35 6.00 -3.71 -1.95
C MET A 35 7.51 -3.62 -2.14
N LEU A 36 8.00 -2.51 -2.69
CA LEU A 36 9.42 -2.31 -2.94
C LEU A 36 10.11 -1.54 -1.83
N ILE A 37 9.37 -1.13 -0.80
CA ILE A 37 9.93 -0.44 0.36
C ILE A 37 10.63 -1.48 1.23
N GLU A 38 11.92 -1.27 1.45
CA GLU A 38 12.73 -2.09 2.35
C GLU A 38 12.68 -1.52 3.77
N GLN A 39 12.86 -0.20 3.90
CA GLN A 39 12.97 0.47 5.19
C GLN A 39 12.40 1.89 5.12
N ILE A 40 11.83 2.36 6.23
CA ILE A 40 11.45 3.75 6.45
C ILE A 40 12.12 4.22 7.74
N GLU A 41 12.84 5.33 7.68
CA GLU A 41 13.54 5.95 8.80
C GLU A 41 13.15 7.42 8.88
N ALA A 42 13.08 7.99 10.08
CA ALA A 42 12.99 9.43 10.27
C ALA A 42 14.33 9.92 10.81
N LEU A 43 15.06 10.82 10.11
CA LEU A 43 16.11 11.73 10.66
C LEU A 43 16.89 12.50 9.54
N PRO A 44 16.90 13.84 9.51
CA PRO A 44 15.92 14.78 10.10
C PRO A 44 14.56 14.73 9.39
N ASP A 45 14.53 14.21 8.16
CA ASP A 45 13.33 13.98 7.34
C ASP A 45 13.01 12.48 7.25
N THR A 46 11.81 12.14 6.79
CA THR A 46 11.45 10.75 6.50
C THR A 46 12.14 10.28 5.22
N THR A 47 13.00 9.28 5.33
CA THR A 47 13.69 8.61 4.23
C THR A 47 13.12 7.21 4.02
N ILE A 48 12.75 6.93 2.77
CA ILE A 48 12.30 5.61 2.31
C ILE A 48 13.42 4.99 1.49
N THR A 49 13.91 3.84 1.94
CA THR A 49 14.86 3.01 1.20
C THR A 49 14.09 1.92 0.47
N LEU A 50 14.31 1.82 -0.84
CA LEU A 50 13.77 0.74 -1.66
C LEU A 50 14.73 -0.45 -1.70
N MET A 51 14.21 -1.64 -2.01
CA MET A 51 15.01 -2.86 -2.17
C MET A 51 16.17 -2.75 -3.18
N SER A 52 16.13 -1.75 -4.06
CA SER A 52 17.23 -1.44 -4.98
C SER A 52 18.38 -0.63 -4.35
N GLY A 53 18.27 -0.27 -3.07
CA GLY A 53 19.15 0.69 -2.38
C GLY A 53 18.83 2.15 -2.68
N LYS A 54 17.88 2.44 -3.59
CA LYS A 54 17.47 3.82 -3.90
C LYS A 54 16.77 4.44 -2.69
N LYS A 55 17.22 5.63 -2.29
CA LYS A 55 16.62 6.42 -1.22
C LYS A 55 15.73 7.53 -1.76
N ILE A 56 14.59 7.74 -1.12
CA ILE A 56 13.62 8.80 -1.43
C ILE A 56 13.30 9.53 -0.14
N VAL A 57 13.49 10.85 -0.13
CA VAL A 57 13.10 11.69 1.01
C VAL A 57 11.73 12.29 0.74
N VAL A 58 10.84 12.19 1.73
CA VAL A 58 9.44 12.62 1.65
C VAL A 58 9.11 13.60 2.77
N ARG A 59 8.09 14.44 2.55
CA ARG A 59 7.55 15.35 3.58
C ARG A 59 6.66 14.63 4.58
N ASN A 60 6.12 13.47 4.21
CA ASN A 60 5.23 12.71 5.08
C ASN A 60 5.98 12.24 6.32
N GLU A 61 5.34 12.33 7.47
CA GLU A 61 5.87 11.78 8.72
C GLU A 61 5.88 10.24 8.65
N ILE A 62 6.83 9.59 9.31
CA ILE A 62 6.94 8.11 9.31
C ILE A 62 5.63 7.41 9.72
N ASN A 63 4.90 7.99 10.67
CA ASN A 63 3.61 7.47 11.13
C ASN A 63 2.50 7.59 10.08
N GLU A 64 2.53 8.66 9.27
CA GLU A 64 1.61 8.84 8.15
C GLU A 64 1.88 7.80 7.06
N VAL A 65 3.15 7.61 6.68
CA VAL A 65 3.55 6.59 5.69
C VAL A 65 3.12 5.20 6.16
N LYS A 66 3.34 4.86 7.43
CA LYS A 66 2.89 3.60 8.04
C LYS A 66 1.37 3.43 7.95
N ALA A 67 0.58 4.47 8.23
CA ALA A 67 -0.87 4.40 8.15
C ALA A 67 -1.38 4.18 6.71
N ILE A 68 -0.79 4.88 5.74
CA ILE A 68 -1.12 4.72 4.31
C ILE A 68 -0.83 3.29 3.86
N ILE A 69 0.33 2.75 4.24
CA ILE A 69 0.74 1.38 3.93
C ILE A 69 -0.25 0.36 4.53
N ASN A 70 -0.54 0.46 5.83
CA ASN A 70 -1.47 -0.45 6.52
C ASN A 70 -2.86 -0.44 5.89
N SER A 71 -3.35 0.74 5.48
CA SER A 71 -4.65 0.88 4.80
C SER A 71 -4.70 0.11 3.47
N GLN A 72 -3.60 0.03 2.73
CA GLN A 72 -3.53 -0.77 1.51
C GLN A 72 -3.49 -2.27 1.81
N PHE A 73 -2.73 -2.71 2.83
CA PHE A 73 -2.64 -4.13 3.19
C PHE A 73 -3.93 -4.72 3.76
N VAL A 74 -4.75 -3.94 4.48
CA VAL A 74 -6.09 -4.34 4.92
C VAL A 74 -6.95 -4.75 3.71
N LYS A 75 -6.91 -3.96 2.63
CA LYS A 75 -7.72 -4.21 1.43
C LYS A 75 -7.28 -5.47 0.68
N ILE A 76 -6.02 -5.86 0.82
CA ILE A 76 -5.45 -7.07 0.23
C ILE A 76 -5.82 -8.32 1.04
N GLY A 77 -6.39 -8.17 2.25
CA GLY A 77 -6.78 -9.28 3.12
C GLY A 77 -5.64 -9.82 3.99
N LEU A 78 -4.48 -9.17 4.02
CA LEU A 78 -3.29 -9.65 4.74
C LEU A 78 -3.46 -9.60 6.28
N ILE A 79 -4.33 -8.73 6.79
CA ILE A 79 -4.53 -8.51 8.25
C ILE A 79 -5.56 -9.49 8.85
N ALA A 80 -6.31 -10.24 8.04
CA ALA A 80 -7.32 -11.18 8.53
C ALA A 80 -6.74 -12.42 9.24
N VAL A 81 -5.43 -12.64 9.20
CA VAL A 81 -4.78 -13.87 9.73
C VAL A 81 -4.26 -13.73 11.17
N HIS A 82 -4.35 -12.54 11.80
CA HIS A 82 -3.71 -12.29 13.10
C HIS A 82 -4.65 -11.82 14.23
N LYS A 83 -5.95 -12.17 14.18
CA LYS A 83 -6.90 -11.85 15.27
C LYS A 83 -7.28 -13.00 16.20
N ASP A 84 -6.78 -14.22 15.98
CA ASP A 84 -7.20 -15.41 16.76
C ASP A 84 -6.10 -16.05 17.60
N VAL A 85 -5.12 -15.28 18.11
CA VAL A 85 -4.13 -15.81 19.08
C VAL A 85 -3.87 -14.85 20.24
N GLU A 86 -4.93 -14.27 20.82
CA GLU A 86 -4.88 -13.75 22.19
C GLU A 86 -6.22 -14.09 22.88
N GLY A 87 -6.31 -15.31 23.41
CA GLY A 87 -7.50 -15.77 24.12
C GLY A 87 -7.65 -17.30 24.18
N SER A 88 -6.68 -17.99 24.76
CA SER A 88 -6.85 -19.34 25.34
C SER A 88 -5.89 -19.50 26.51
#